data_AF-A0A182JAC0-F1
#
_entry.id   AF-A0A182JAC0-F1
#
_cell.length_a   1.000
_cell.length_b   1.000
_cell.length_c   1.000
_cell.angle_alpha   90.00
_cell.angle_beta   90.00
_cell.angle_gamma   90.00
#
_symmetry.space_group_name_H-M   'P 1'
#
loop_
_entity.id
_entity.type
_entity.pdbx_description
1 polymer ?
#
loop_
_entity_poly.entity_id
_entity_poly.type
_entity_poly.pdbx_seq_one_letter_code
_entity_poly.pdbx_strand_id
1 'polypeptide(L)'
;MTPKTNLMLIALGLLVCLLQATPTDATTKHGRELLKTFRRIDFDETRKSIYLLSAKFGVQSQLRDPLMQRVLNYWDDVKLSKTCLDRMVAKVDDVKETFYAGFSYACKDHDQYSVDCLEAAKPSYLTALVDIRTETENCLTSNNK
;
A
#
# COMPACT_ATOMS: atom_id res chain seq x y z
N MET A 1 22.29 -54.92 -3.18
CA MET A 1 22.13 -53.69 -3.99
C MET A 1 20.99 -52.88 -3.39
N THR A 2 21.31 -51.69 -2.93
CA THR A 2 20.48 -50.77 -2.13
C THR A 2 19.49 -49.98 -2.99
N PRO A 3 18.24 -49.82 -2.54
CA PRO A 3 17.46 -48.64 -2.88
C PRO A 3 16.93 -48.04 -1.57
N LYS A 4 17.77 -47.32 -0.83
CA LYS A 4 17.34 -46.66 0.43
C LYS A 4 17.66 -45.16 0.48
N THR A 5 18.41 -44.63 -0.47
CA THR A 5 18.79 -43.21 -0.52
C THR A 5 17.78 -42.32 -1.24
N ASN A 6 17.05 -42.85 -2.24
CA ASN A 6 16.13 -42.03 -3.03
C ASN A 6 14.77 -41.78 -2.37
N LEU A 7 14.30 -42.68 -1.50
CA LEU A 7 13.00 -42.51 -0.84
C LEU A 7 13.05 -41.45 0.28
N MET A 8 14.22 -41.27 0.90
CA MET A 8 14.41 -40.31 1.99
C MET A 8 14.47 -38.85 1.48
N LEU A 9 15.02 -38.64 0.28
CA LEU A 9 15.09 -37.31 -0.36
C LEU A 9 13.72 -36.80 -0.83
N ILE A 10 12.83 -37.69 -1.29
CA ILE A 10 11.47 -37.33 -1.70
C ILE A 10 10.62 -36.94 -0.47
N ALA A 11 10.79 -37.65 0.65
CA ALA A 11 10.11 -37.32 1.90
C ALA A 11 10.56 -35.96 2.48
N LEU A 12 11.85 -35.60 2.38
CA LEU A 12 12.36 -34.29 2.79
C LEU A 12 11.91 -33.15 1.86
N GLY A 13 11.86 -33.37 0.54
CA GLY A 13 11.39 -32.36 -0.41
C GLY A 13 9.92 -31.98 -0.23
N LEU A 14 9.07 -32.96 0.10
CA LEU A 14 7.65 -32.71 0.43
C LEU A 14 7.47 -32.00 1.77
N LEU A 15 8.34 -32.25 2.74
CA LEU A 15 8.28 -31.62 4.07
C LEU A 15 8.63 -30.13 4.03
N VAL A 16 9.57 -29.73 3.16
CA VAL A 16 9.91 -28.31 2.92
C VAL A 16 8.77 -27.57 2.21
N CYS A 17 8.03 -28.25 1.32
CA CYS A 17 6.88 -27.66 0.62
C CYS A 17 5.67 -27.42 1.55
N LEU A 18 5.50 -28.24 2.60
CA LEU A 18 4.41 -28.07 3.58
C LEU A 18 4.70 -27.00 4.65
N LEU A 19 5.95 -26.59 4.83
CA LEU A 19 6.34 -25.56 5.80
C LEU A 19 6.23 -24.12 5.27
N GLN A 20 6.01 -23.93 3.96
CA GLN A 20 5.99 -22.59 3.35
C GLN A 20 4.62 -21.88 3.33
N ALA A 21 3.58 -22.45 3.94
CA ALA A 21 2.27 -21.81 3.96
C ALA A 21 1.55 -21.99 5.30
N THR A 22 2.26 -21.87 6.43
CA THR A 22 1.54 -21.31 7.58
C THR A 22 1.28 -19.85 7.21
N PRO A 23 0.00 -19.40 7.12
CA PRO A 23 -0.26 -17.98 7.07
C PRO A 23 0.29 -17.46 8.38
N THR A 24 1.47 -16.86 8.34
CA THR A 24 1.96 -16.13 9.48
C THR A 24 0.96 -14.98 9.62
N ASP A 25 0.03 -15.13 10.56
CA ASP A 25 -0.76 -14.03 11.11
C ASP A 25 0.18 -13.11 11.92
N ALA A 26 1.41 -12.91 11.42
CA ALA A 26 2.49 -12.07 11.92
C ALA A 26 2.27 -10.61 11.53
N THR A 27 1.06 -10.26 11.10
CA THR A 27 0.68 -8.86 11.05
C THR A 27 0.50 -8.40 12.48
N THR A 28 1.47 -7.60 12.96
CA THR A 28 1.41 -6.99 14.31
C THR A 28 0.08 -6.25 14.49
N LYS A 29 -0.29 -5.99 15.75
CA LYS A 29 -1.48 -5.19 16.08
C LYS A 29 -1.50 -3.87 15.29
N HIS A 30 -0.36 -3.19 15.19
CA HIS A 30 -0.19 -1.96 14.42
C HIS A 30 -0.38 -2.18 12.93
N GLY A 31 0.19 -3.24 12.36
CA GLY A 31 -0.02 -3.60 10.96
C GLY A 31 -1.50 -3.82 10.64
N ARG A 32 -2.24 -4.49 11.52
CA ARG A 32 -3.68 -4.74 11.34
C ARG A 32 -4.50 -3.46 11.40
N GLU A 33 -4.15 -2.55 12.30
CA GLU A 33 -4.78 -1.22 12.42
C GLU A 33 -4.50 -0.36 11.18
N LEU A 34 -3.26 -0.36 10.70
CA LEU A 34 -2.87 0.35 9.49
C LEU A 34 -3.60 -0.22 8.25
N LEU A 35 -3.68 -1.54 8.10
CA LEU A 35 -4.45 -2.17 7.02
C LEU A 35 -5.94 -1.81 7.06
N LYS A 36 -6.55 -1.74 8.25
CA LYS A 36 -7.93 -1.26 8.40
C LYS A 36 -8.07 0.19 7.96
N THR A 37 -7.06 1.03 8.22
CA THR A 37 -7.04 2.41 7.76
C THR A 37 -6.99 2.50 6.24
N PHE A 38 -6.11 1.73 5.58
CA PHE A 38 -6.01 1.74 4.11
C PHE A 38 -7.29 1.28 3.41
N ARG A 39 -8.10 0.40 4.03
CA ARG A 39 -9.41 0.00 3.49
C ARG A 39 -10.43 1.14 3.42
N ARG A 40 -10.18 2.26 4.10
CA ARG A 40 -11.06 3.44 4.06
C ARG A 40 -10.77 4.36 2.87
N ILE A 41 -9.64 4.16 2.19
CA ILE A 41 -9.33 4.87 0.95
C ILE A 41 -10.12 4.19 -0.16
N ASP A 42 -11.22 4.83 -0.56
CA ASP A 42 -12.13 4.27 -1.56
C ASP A 42 -11.71 4.67 -2.97
N PHE A 43 -11.81 3.77 -3.93
CA PHE A 43 -11.56 4.10 -5.33
C PHE A 43 -12.86 3.98 -6.10
N ASP A 44 -13.27 5.07 -6.75
CA ASP A 44 -14.45 5.04 -7.62
C ASP A 44 -14.20 4.11 -8.81
N GLU A 45 -14.70 2.88 -8.69
CA GLU A 45 -14.53 1.81 -9.68
C GLU A 45 -15.23 2.11 -11.02
N THR A 46 -16.01 3.20 -11.12
CA THR A 46 -16.57 3.65 -12.41
C THR A 46 -15.54 4.37 -13.27
N ARG A 47 -14.40 4.78 -12.71
CA ARG A 47 -13.30 5.43 -13.43
C ARG A 47 -12.58 4.44 -14.34
N LYS A 48 -11.85 4.97 -15.33
CA LYS A 48 -11.08 4.17 -16.29
C LYS A 48 -10.09 3.26 -15.56
N SER A 49 -10.00 2.01 -16.01
CA SER A 49 -9.14 0.97 -15.41
C SER A 49 -7.67 1.38 -15.35
N ILE A 50 -7.16 2.07 -16.38
CA ILE A 50 -5.76 2.51 -16.42
C ILE A 50 -5.45 3.52 -15.31
N TYR A 51 -6.36 4.45 -15.05
CA TYR A 51 -6.26 5.37 -13.92
C TYR A 51 -6.33 4.61 -12.60
N LEU A 52 -7.29 3.70 -12.44
CA LEU A 52 -7.46 2.93 -11.21
C LEU A 52 -6.21 2.11 -10.89
N LEU A 53 -5.62 1.47 -11.90
CA LEU A 53 -4.38 0.72 -11.76
C LEU A 53 -3.24 1.62 -11.26
N SER A 54 -3.01 2.76 -11.91
CA SER A 54 -1.95 3.70 -11.51
C SER A 54 -2.20 4.32 -10.14
N ALA A 55 -3.44 4.70 -9.83
CA ALA A 55 -3.80 5.30 -8.55
C ALA A 55 -3.61 4.29 -7.40
N LYS A 56 -4.14 3.08 -7.54
CA LYS A 56 -3.97 1.99 -6.55
C LYS A 56 -2.50 1.63 -6.37
N PHE A 57 -1.74 1.50 -7.47
CA PHE A 57 -0.30 1.22 -7.41
C PHE A 57 0.48 2.33 -6.70
N GLY A 58 0.15 3.60 -6.94
CA GLY A 58 0.76 4.72 -6.24
C GLY A 58 0.54 4.66 -4.73
N VAL A 59 -0.73 4.52 -4.28
CA VAL A 59 -1.05 4.39 -2.84
C VAL A 59 -0.33 3.21 -2.22
N GLN A 60 -0.29 2.07 -2.92
CA GLN A 60 0.41 0.89 -2.42
C GLN A 60 1.92 1.14 -2.25
N SER A 61 2.59 1.55 -3.33
CA SER A 61 4.05 1.63 -3.38
C SER A 61 4.65 2.81 -2.63
N GLN A 62 4.00 3.98 -2.65
CA GLN A 62 4.56 5.20 -2.07
C GLN A 62 4.15 5.41 -0.61
N LEU A 63 3.01 4.83 -0.19
CA LEU A 63 2.39 5.11 1.09
C LEU A 63 2.20 3.84 1.95
N ARG A 64 1.43 2.85 1.47
CA ARG A 64 1.09 1.66 2.27
C ARG A 64 2.31 0.83 2.62
N ASP A 65 3.07 0.40 1.62
CA ASP A 65 4.17 -0.54 1.85
C ASP A 65 5.25 0.09 2.75
N PRO A 66 5.68 1.36 2.54
CA PRO A 66 6.61 2.02 3.45
C PRO A 66 6.08 2.18 4.89
N LEU A 67 4.83 2.60 5.06
CA LEU A 67 4.24 2.73 6.40
C LEU A 67 4.09 1.38 7.09
N MET A 68 3.76 0.32 6.35
CA MET A 68 3.73 -1.04 6.87
C MET A 68 5.10 -1.48 7.37
N GLN A 69 6.16 -1.27 6.57
CA GLN A 69 7.54 -1.58 7.01
C GLN A 69 7.90 -0.84 8.30
N ARG A 70 7.42 0.39 8.47
CA ARG A 70 7.66 1.16 9.69
C ARG A 70 6.92 0.58 10.90
N VAL A 71 5.61 0.35 10.80
CA VAL A 71 4.80 -0.09 11.95
C VAL A 71 5.05 -1.53 12.38
N LEU A 72 5.59 -2.37 11.49
CA LEU A 72 6.00 -3.73 11.85
C LEU A 72 7.18 -3.75 12.84
N ASN A 73 7.92 -2.64 12.96
CA ASN A 73 9.05 -2.50 13.88
C ASN A 73 8.66 -1.82 15.21
N TYR A 74 7.38 -1.52 15.44
CA TYR A 74 6.95 -0.88 16.68
C TYR A 74 6.78 -1.89 17.81
N TRP A 75 7.12 -1.46 19.03
CA TRP A 75 6.83 -2.19 20.26
C TRP A 75 5.31 -2.23 20.52
N ASP A 76 4.82 -3.28 21.19
CA ASP A 76 3.40 -3.55 21.40
C ASP A 76 2.64 -2.46 22.19
N ASP A 77 3.35 -1.70 23.02
CA ASP A 77 2.82 -0.62 23.86
C ASP A 77 2.60 0.69 23.08
N VAL A 78 3.23 0.84 21.92
CA VAL A 78 3.03 1.98 21.03
C VAL A 78 1.58 2.00 20.53
N LYS A 79 0.94 3.17 20.59
CA LYS A 79 -0.40 3.37 20.01
C LYS A 79 -0.29 4.18 18.74
N LEU A 80 -0.93 3.72 17.67
CA LEU A 80 -1.06 4.54 16.46
C LEU A 80 -2.01 5.70 16.70
N SER A 81 -1.67 6.87 16.18
CA SER A 81 -2.51 8.07 16.28
C SER A 81 -3.66 7.99 15.29
N LYS A 82 -4.87 7.77 15.79
CA LYS A 82 -6.09 7.76 14.97
C LYS A 82 -6.25 9.07 14.20
N THR A 83 -6.03 10.22 14.84
CA THR A 83 -6.14 11.54 14.18
C THR A 83 -5.12 11.70 13.04
N CYS A 84 -3.91 11.16 13.21
CA CYS A 84 -2.90 11.16 12.15
C CYS A 84 -3.35 10.30 10.96
N LEU A 85 -3.84 9.08 11.24
CA LEU A 85 -4.35 8.15 10.22
C LEU A 85 -5.60 8.68 9.50
N ASP A 86 -6.52 9.33 10.21
CA ASP A 86 -7.72 9.95 9.63
C ASP A 86 -7.34 11.08 8.65
N ARG A 87 -6.37 11.91 9.03
CA ARG A 87 -5.84 12.98 8.19
C ARG A 87 -5.10 12.43 6.97
N MET A 88 -4.34 11.36 7.12
CA MET A 88 -3.68 10.66 6.00
C MET A 88 -4.73 10.23 4.96
N VAL A 89 -5.80 9.56 5.38
CA VAL A 89 -6.87 9.11 4.47
C VAL A 89 -7.49 10.30 3.73
N ALA A 90 -7.85 11.37 4.44
CA ALA A 90 -8.45 12.56 3.83
C ALA A 90 -7.53 13.21 2.78
N LYS A 91 -6.23 13.30 3.04
CA LYS A 91 -5.24 13.83 2.08
C LYS A 91 -5.06 12.93 0.86
N VAL A 92 -5.09 11.61 1.05
CA VAL A 92 -5.03 10.67 -0.08
C VAL A 92 -6.26 10.82 -0.98
N ASP A 93 -7.45 10.99 -0.39
CA ASP A 93 -8.67 11.21 -1.16
C ASP A 93 -8.59 12.48 -2.01
N ASP A 94 -8.12 13.59 -1.44
CA ASP A 94 -7.92 14.86 -2.17
C ASP A 94 -6.90 14.75 -3.32
N VAL A 95 -5.75 14.11 -3.06
CA VAL A 95 -4.70 13.92 -4.05
C VAL A 95 -5.13 12.97 -5.17
N LYS A 96 -5.94 11.96 -4.86
CA LYS A 96 -6.54 11.05 -5.85
C LYS A 96 -7.52 11.79 -6.77
N GLU A 97 -8.35 12.68 -6.23
CA GLU A 97 -9.24 13.52 -7.05
C GLU A 97 -8.45 14.46 -7.96
N THR A 98 -7.39 15.08 -7.43
CA THR A 98 -6.49 15.92 -8.22
C THR A 98 -5.80 15.15 -9.35
N PHE A 99 -5.34 13.93 -9.07
CA PHE A 99 -4.74 13.05 -10.08
C PHE A 99 -5.75 12.68 -11.17
N TYR A 100 -6.99 12.34 -10.79
CA TYR A 100 -8.04 12.06 -11.76
C TYR A 100 -8.39 13.28 -12.62
N ALA A 101 -8.46 14.47 -12.02
CA ALA A 101 -8.69 15.72 -12.76
C ALA A 101 -7.56 16.00 -13.76
N GLY A 102 -6.31 15.75 -13.40
CA GLY A 102 -5.16 15.81 -14.30
C GLY A 102 -5.28 14.83 -15.47
N PHE A 103 -5.72 13.60 -15.20
CA PHE A 103 -5.93 12.57 -16.21
C PHE A 103 -7.12 12.86 -17.16
N SER A 104 -8.16 13.55 -16.67
CA SER A 104 -9.42 13.76 -17.40
C SER A 104 -9.54 15.15 -18.06
N TYR A 105 -9.33 16.22 -17.31
CA TYR A 105 -9.64 17.59 -17.73
C TYR A 105 -8.41 18.39 -18.18
N ALA A 106 -7.21 18.10 -17.65
CA ALA A 106 -6.02 18.90 -17.93
C ALA A 106 -5.42 18.65 -19.33
N CYS A 107 -5.93 17.67 -20.06
CA CYS A 107 -5.48 17.34 -21.41
C CYS A 107 -6.20 18.18 -22.46
N LYS A 108 -5.80 19.45 -22.55
CA LYS A 108 -6.38 20.42 -23.49
C LYS A 108 -6.11 20.07 -24.96
N ASP A 109 -5.04 19.32 -25.23
CA ASP A 109 -4.57 19.00 -26.59
C ASP A 109 -4.52 17.48 -26.89
N HIS A 110 -5.07 16.64 -26.00
CA HIS A 110 -5.12 15.18 -26.16
C HIS A 110 -6.53 14.65 -25.97
N ASP A 111 -6.77 13.39 -26.37
CA ASP A 111 -7.98 12.68 -25.99
C ASP A 111 -8.12 12.68 -24.47
N GLN A 112 -9.27 13.14 -23.98
CA GLN A 112 -9.65 12.99 -22.58
C GLN A 112 -9.46 11.50 -22.23
N TYR A 113 -8.63 11.21 -21.22
CA TYR A 113 -8.24 9.86 -20.82
C TYR A 113 -7.11 9.17 -21.62
N SER A 114 -6.23 9.89 -22.31
CA SER A 114 -5.04 9.30 -22.94
C SER A 114 -3.99 8.83 -21.91
N VAL A 115 -3.13 7.88 -22.32
CA VAL A 115 -1.99 7.42 -21.51
C VAL A 115 -1.02 8.58 -21.23
N ASP A 116 -0.83 9.49 -22.18
CA ASP A 116 0.05 10.64 -22.04
C ASP A 116 -0.42 11.57 -20.92
N CYS A 117 -1.74 11.80 -20.82
CA CYS A 117 -2.34 12.57 -19.73
C CYS A 117 -2.07 11.95 -18.36
N LEU A 118 -2.20 10.62 -18.29
CA LEU A 118 -1.96 9.87 -17.07
C LEU A 118 -0.49 9.99 -16.64
N GLU A 119 0.45 9.76 -17.56
CA GLU A 119 1.89 9.83 -17.27
C GLU A 119 2.34 11.26 -16.99
N ALA A 120 1.72 12.29 -17.57
CA ALA A 120 2.00 13.69 -17.24
C ALA A 120 1.55 14.07 -15.83
N ALA A 121 0.39 13.59 -15.36
CA ALA A 121 -0.14 13.90 -14.03
C ALA A 121 0.50 13.05 -12.90
N LYS A 122 1.02 11.87 -13.24
CA LYS A 122 1.52 10.87 -12.29
C LYS A 122 2.71 11.33 -11.42
N PRO A 123 3.72 12.07 -11.90
CA PRO A 123 4.81 12.55 -11.06
C PRO A 123 4.32 13.38 -9.86
N SER A 124 3.43 14.35 -10.09
CA SER A 124 2.86 15.18 -9.01
C SER A 124 2.07 14.34 -8.02
N TYR A 125 1.31 13.35 -8.50
CA TYR A 125 0.57 12.41 -7.67
C TYR A 125 1.50 11.59 -6.76
N LEU A 126 2.57 11.01 -7.31
CA LEU A 126 3.52 10.20 -6.54
C LEU A 126 4.28 11.05 -5.51
N THR A 127 4.69 12.26 -5.88
CA THR A 127 5.32 13.21 -4.95
C THR A 127 4.38 13.56 -3.79
N ALA A 128 3.12 13.86 -4.07
CA ALA A 128 2.15 14.17 -3.02
C ALA A 128 1.93 12.98 -2.06
N LEU A 129 1.92 11.74 -2.57
CA LEU A 129 1.85 10.54 -1.71
C LEU A 129 3.10 10.38 -0.81
N VAL A 130 4.28 10.70 -1.32
CA VAL A 130 5.52 10.73 -0.53
C VAL A 130 5.45 11.78 0.57
N ASP A 131 4.91 12.96 0.29
CA ASP A 131 4.75 14.03 1.28
C ASP A 131 3.74 13.62 2.36
N ILE A 132 2.61 13.02 1.96
CA ILE A 132 1.62 12.45 2.90
C ILE A 132 2.25 11.38 3.78
N ARG A 133 3.09 10.49 3.21
CA ARG A 133 3.81 9.47 4.00
C ARG A 133 4.68 10.16 5.05
N THR A 134 5.54 11.09 4.64
CA THR A 134 6.47 11.79 5.53
C THR A 134 5.73 12.52 6.67
N GLU A 135 4.64 13.22 6.36
CA GLU A 135 3.79 13.85 7.38
C GLU A 135 3.19 12.83 8.33
N THR A 136 2.69 11.71 7.79
CA THR A 136 2.09 10.63 8.58
C THR A 136 3.11 10.03 9.53
N GLU A 137 4.32 9.71 9.06
CA GLU A 137 5.39 9.15 9.88
C GLU A 137 5.73 10.03 11.09
N ASN A 138 5.65 11.36 10.94
CA ASN A 138 5.93 12.33 11.99
C ASN A 138 4.85 12.38 13.08
N CYS A 139 3.62 11.97 12.78
CA CYS A 139 2.51 11.95 13.76
C CYS A 139 1.98 10.55 14.07
N LEU A 140 2.62 9.49 13.54
CA LEU A 140 2.06 8.14 13.52
C LEU A 140 1.95 7.52 14.91
N THR A 141 2.85 7.87 15.82
CA THR A 141 2.81 7.43 17.21
C THR A 141 2.09 8.47 18.07
N SER A 142 1.17 8.00 18.91
CA SER A 142 0.62 8.82 19.99
C SER A 142 1.65 8.85 21.11
N ASN A 143 2.62 9.76 21.07
CA ASN A 143 3.50 9.95 22.22
C ASN A 143 2.63 10.44 23.39
N ASN A 144 2.36 9.54 24.36
CA ASN A 144 2.01 9.95 25.72
C ASN A 144 3.24 10.72 26.23
N LYS A 145 3.08 12.02 26.42
CA LYS A 145 3.89 12.73 27.41
C LYS A 145 3.32 12.43 28.79
#